data_AF-A0A2D7BZS8-F1
#
_entry.id   AF-A0A2D7BZS8-F1
#
_cell.length_a   1.000
_cell.length_b   1.000
_cell.length_c   1.000
_cell.angle_alpha   90.00
_cell.angle_beta   90.00
_cell.angle_gamma   90.00
#
_symmetry.space_group_name_H-M   'P 1'
#
loop_
_entity.id
_entity.type
_entity.pdbx_description
1 polymer ?
#
loop_
_entity_poly.entity_id
_entity_poly.type
_entity_poly.pdbx_seq_one_letter_code
_entity_poly.pdbx_strand_id
1 'polypeptide(L)' 'MEYLLEVTDWGDHKVPNHTYIVNGAGHLAGYIKNGTTEEIMFKSPMKQWSKSRRKFKKVLDKTC' A
#
# COMPACT_ATOMS: atom_id res chain seq x y z
N MET A 1 3.68 -7.99 9.02
CA MET A 1 3.57 -7.21 7.76
C MET A 1 2.46 -6.20 7.98
N GLU A 2 2.55 -5.02 7.39
CA GLU A 2 1.54 -3.98 7.53
C GLU A 2 0.83 -3.75 6.20
N TYR A 3 -0.49 -3.62 6.25
CA TYR A 3 -1.32 -3.23 5.10
C TYR A 3 -1.66 -1.75 5.20
N LEU A 4 -1.30 -1.00 4.16
CA LEU A 4 -1.45 0.45 4.08
C LEU A 4 -2.36 0.78 2.90
N LEU A 5 -3.61 1.14 3.19
CA LEU A 5 -4.53 1.63 2.19
C LEU A 5 -4.14 3.08 1.85
N GLU A 6 -3.76 3.33 0.60
CA GLU A 6 -3.55 4.70 0.15
C GLU A 6 -4.88 5.46 0.11
N VAL A 7 -4.89 6.63 0.75
CA VAL A 7 -6.01 7.57 0.78
C VAL A 7 -5.55 8.96 0.34
N THR A 8 -4.48 9.00 -0.46
CA THR A 8 -3.98 10.23 -1.05
C THR A 8 -5.06 10.80 -1.97
N ASP A 9 -5.36 12.08 -1.78
CA ASP A 9 -6.17 12.85 -2.70
C ASP A 9 -5.24 13.44 -3.76
N TRP A 10 -5.38 12.94 -4.99
CA TRP A 10 -4.59 13.37 -6.14
C TRP A 10 -5.28 14.50 -6.93
N GLY A 11 -6.40 15.03 -6.45
CA GLY A 11 -7.17 16.07 -7.12
C GLY A 11 -7.68 15.61 -8.49
N ASP A 12 -7.36 16.38 -9.53
CA ASP A 12 -7.78 16.10 -10.91
C ASP A 12 -7.03 14.93 -11.57
N HIS A 13 -5.99 14.41 -10.93
CA HIS A 13 -5.23 13.29 -11.47
C HIS A 13 -5.95 11.96 -11.21
N LYS A 14 -6.15 11.18 -12.28
CA LYS A 14 -6.69 9.82 -12.23
C LYS A 14 -5.62 8.81 -11.76
N VAL A 15 -5.06 9.02 -10.58
CA VAL A 15 -4.14 8.05 -9.96
C VAL A 15 -4.98 7.09 -9.10
N PRO A 16 -4.97 5.79 -9.42
CA PRO A 16 -5.69 4.81 -8.62
C PRO A 16 -4.98 4.59 -7.28
N ASN A 17 -5.73 4.73 -6.19
CA ASN A 17 -5.22 4.44 -4.85
C ASN A 17 -5.18 2.93 -4.62
N HIS A 18 -4.04 2.40 -4.18
CA HIS A 18 -3.83 0.97 -3.96
C HIS A 18 -3.59 0.66 -2.48
N THR A 19 -3.75 -0.61 -2.11
CA THR A 19 -3.32 -1.09 -0.79
C THR A 19 -1.89 -1.60 -0.92
N TYR A 20 -0.98 -1.04 -0.14
CA TYR A 20 0.43 -1.42 -0.14
C TYR A 20 0.74 -2.35 1.03
N ILE A 21 1.55 -3.38 0.77
CA ILE A 21 1.97 -4.39 1.75
C ILE A 21 3.42 -4.10 2.09
N VAL A 22 3.68 -3.75 3.35
CA VAL A 22 5.01 -3.40 3.85
C VAL A 22 5.52 -4.51 4.76
N ASN A 23 6.77 -4.93 4.56
CA ASN A 23 7.40 -5.93 5.42
C ASN A 23 7.86 -5.33 6.77
N GLY A 24 8.30 -6.19 7.69
CA GLY A 24 8.77 -5.77 9.02
C GLY A 24 9.99 -4.83 9.00
N ALA A 25 10.72 -4.77 7.89
CA ALA A 25 11.85 -3.84 7.70
C ALA A 25 11.42 -2.47 7.14
N GLY A 26 10.12 -2.26 6.88
CA GLY A 26 9.61 -1.01 6.31
C GLY A 26 9.74 -0.91 4.79
N HIS A 27 10.07 -1.99 4.09
CA HIS A 27 10.16 -2.02 2.63
C HIS A 27 8.86 -2.52 2.01
N LEU A 28 8.57 -2.07 0.78
CA LEU A 28 7.39 -2.51 0.05
C LEU A 28 7.55 -3.95 -0.43
N ALA A 29 6.76 -4.85 0.12
CA ALA A 29 6.76 -6.28 -0.21
C ALA A 29 5.76 -6.62 -1.33
N GLY A 30 4.68 -5.85 -1.46
CA GLY A 30 3.64 -6.10 -2.45
C GLY A 30 2.57 -5.01 -2.46
N TYR A 31 1.56 -5.17 -3.29
CA TYR A 31 0.40 -4.29 -3.36
C TYR A 31 -0.86 -5.04 -3.84
N ILE A 32 -2.01 -4.46 -3.56
CA ILE A 32 -3.33 -4.92 -4.00
C ILE A 32 -3.93 -3.80 -4.85
N LYS A 33 -4.38 -4.14 -6.07
CA LYS A 33 -5.01 -3.17 -6.96
C LYS A 33 -6.36 -2.74 -6.39
N ASN A 34 -6.75 -1.49 -6.69
CA ASN A 34 -8.04 -0.99 -6.27
C ASN A 34 -9.16 -1.79 -6.93
N GLY A 35 -10.13 -2.26 -6.15
CA GLY A 35 -11.25 -3.08 -6.65
C GLY A 35 -10.93 -4.55 -6.87
N THR A 36 -9.71 -5.02 -6.59
CA THR A 36 -9.40 -6.45 -6.53
C THR A 36 -8.97 -6.85 -5.12
N THR A 37 -9.02 -8.15 -4.86
CA THR A 37 -8.51 -8.77 -3.62
C THR A 37 -7.23 -9.56 -3.88
N GLU A 38 -6.64 -9.41 -5.07
CA GLU A 38 -5.42 -10.13 -5.44
C GLU A 38 -4.18 -9.42 -4.90
N GLU A 39 -3.45 -10.12 -4.03
CA GLU A 39 -2.18 -9.67 -3.48
C GLU A 39 -1.05 -9.93 -4.47
N ILE A 40 -0.53 -8.86 -5.06
CA ILE A 40 0.61 -8.92 -5.96
C ILE A 40 1.89 -8.70 -5.14
N MET A 41 2.54 -9.80 -4.80
CA MET A 41 3.80 -9.80 -4.06
C MET A 41 5.00 -9.67 -5.00
N PHE A 42 5.97 -8.83 -4.64
CA PHE A 42 7.20 -8.69 -5.40
C PHE A 42 8.20 -9.81 -5.04
N LYS A 43 8.98 -10.26 -6.02
CA LYS A 43 10.07 -11.24 -5.81
C LYS A 43 11.13 -10.72 -4.83
N SER A 44 11.37 -9.42 -4.84
CA SER A 44 12.27 -8.73 -3.91
C SER A 44 11.61 -7.46 -3.41
N PRO A 45 11.72 -7.14 -2.11
CA PRO A 45 11.09 -5.95 -1.54
C PRO A 45 11.73 -4.67 -2.09
N MET A 46 10.91 -3.71 -2.49
CA MET A 46 11.35 -2.41 -2.99
C MET A 46 11.73 -1.48 -1.83
N LYS A 47 13.01 -1.09 -1.81
CA LYS A 47 13.57 -0.16 -0.82
C LYS A 47 13.38 1.32 -1.16
N GLN A 48 13.07 1.63 -2.42
CA GLN A 48 12.86 2.99 -2.90
C GLN A 48 11.43 3.50 -2.67
N TRP A 49 10.53 2.63 -2.21
CA TRP A 49 9.17 3.04 -1.91
C TRP A 49 9.17 3.96 -0.68
N SER A 50 8.70 5.19 -0.88
CA SER A 50 8.63 6.20 0.16
C SER A 50 7.18 6.58 0.44
N LYS A 51 6.88 6.74 1.73
CA LYS A 51 5.61 7.26 2.20
C LYS A 51 5.51 8.78 2.08
N SER A 52 6.64 9.46 1.86
CA SER A 52 6.71 10.92 1.88
C SER A 52 5.73 11.53 0.86
N ARG A 53 4.91 12.47 1.32
CA ARG A 53 3.85 13.16 0.56
C ARG A 53 2.60 12.36 0.21
N ARG A 54 2.52 11.07 0.55
CA ARG A 54 1.33 10.24 0.37
C ARG A 54 0.62 10.02 1.70
N LYS A 55 -0.71 9.88 1.67
CA LYS A 55 -1.52 9.60 2.86
C LYS A 55 -1.92 8.14 2.86
N PHE A 56 -1.68 7.47 3.98
CA PHE A 56 -2.03 6.06 4.15
C PHE A 56 -2.87 5.87 5.40
N LYS A 57 -3.88 5.00 5.30
CA LYS A 57 -4.61 4.47 6.45
C LYS A 57 -4.10 3.06 6.72
N LYS A 58 -3.66 2.81 7.95
CA LYS A 58 -3.32 1.45 8.38
C LYS A 58 -4.60 0.62 8.42
N VAL A 59 -4.60 -0.48 7.67
CA VAL A 59 -5.63 -1.50 7.79
C VAL A 59 -5.09 -2.46 8.86
N LEU A 60 -5.45 -2.21 10.12
CA LEU A 60 -5.28 -3.22 11.16
C LEU A 60 -6.24 -4.34 10.81
N ASP A 61 -5.70 -5.52 10.57
CA ASP A 61 -6.50 -6.74 10.43
C ASP A 61 -7.50 -6.82 11.59
N LYS A 62 -8.72 -7.19 11.20
CA LYS A 62 -9.96 -7.14 11.96
C LYS A 62 -9.75 -7.38 13.47
N THR A 63 -9.95 -6.35 14.29
CA THR A 63 -10.49 -6.62 15.63
C THR A 63 -11.93 -7.05 15.43
N CYS A 64 -12.18 -8.28 15.85
CA CYS A 64 -13.44 -8.99 15.94
C CYS A 64 -14.59 -8.14 16.48
#